data_AF-A0A4Y8R3A0-F1
#
_entry.id   AF-A0A4Y8R3A0-F1
#
_cell.length_a   1.000
_cell.length_b   1.000
_cell.length_c   1.000
_cell.angle_alpha   90.00
_cell.angle_beta   90.00
_cell.angle_gamma   90.00
#
_symmetry.space_group_name_H-M   'P 1'
#
loop_
_entity.id
_entity.type
_entity.pdbx_description
1 polymer ?
#
loop_
_entity_poly.entity_id
_entity_poly.type
_entity_poly.pdbx_seq_one_letter_code
_entity_poly.pdbx_strand_id
1 'polypeptide(L)'
;MSTDLRRQAWAMGVAAIDTYLHWVVHRVDLGKPLPKDLRKLEVSFEDLLAMGQASVDARKANRRDRPQVRARNVLHRRILTDTYQSSRGVETALRMAGVRDCWGQLSRTLSEPKQDLMDHLNMLSQRRNSIVHEGDIKRMSRPRALKHQELDAAEVLKQLDWIRSFLGALDALTQ
;
A
#
# COMPACT_ATOMS: atom_id res chain seq x y z
N MET A 1 -10.35 0.59 27.24
CA MET A 1 -10.98 1.75 26.55
C MET A 1 -9.95 2.76 26.02
N SER A 2 -9.20 3.51 26.84
CA SER A 2 -8.20 4.48 26.31
C SER A 2 -7.11 3.81 25.45
N THR A 3 -6.59 2.65 25.87
CA THR A 3 -5.57 1.92 25.11
C THR A 3 -6.08 1.36 23.78
N ASP A 4 -7.37 0.98 23.70
CA ASP A 4 -7.96 0.41 22.49
C ASP A 4 -8.13 1.49 21.40
N LEU A 5 -8.46 2.72 21.80
CA LEU A 5 -8.44 3.87 20.89
C LEU A 5 -7.04 4.13 20.32
N ARG A 6 -5.99 3.93 21.13
CA ARG A 6 -4.60 4.08 20.65
C ARG A 6 -4.21 2.97 19.68
N ARG A 7 -4.65 1.73 19.93
CA ARG A 7 -4.48 0.60 18.98
C ARG A 7 -5.18 0.88 17.66
N GLN A 8 -6.40 1.40 17.72
CA GLN A 8 -7.14 1.81 16.53
C GLN A 8 -6.40 2.91 15.76
N ALA A 9 -5.92 3.95 16.46
CA ALA A 9 -5.17 5.04 15.84
C ALA A 9 -3.91 4.53 15.12
N TRP A 10 -3.15 3.63 15.76
CA TRP A 10 -2.00 2.97 15.11
C TRP A 10 -2.39 2.20 13.86
N ALA A 11 -3.40 1.32 13.97
CA ALA A 11 -3.85 0.50 12.84
C ALA A 11 -4.31 1.36 11.65
N MET A 12 -5.04 2.44 11.92
CA MET A 12 -5.51 3.39 10.91
C MET A 12 -4.36 4.22 10.31
N GLY A 13 -3.37 4.61 11.11
CA GLY A 13 -2.17 5.27 10.60
C GLY A 13 -1.44 4.42 9.56
N VAL A 14 -1.23 3.14 9.84
CA VAL A 14 -0.60 2.22 8.90
C VAL A 14 -1.50 1.95 7.67
N ALA A 15 -2.82 1.91 7.85
CA ALA A 15 -3.78 1.81 6.75
C ALA A 15 -3.77 3.04 5.81
N ALA A 16 -3.40 4.22 6.32
CA ALA A 16 -3.24 5.41 5.48
C ALA A 16 -2.10 5.27 4.46
N ILE A 17 -1.00 4.60 4.83
CA ILE A 17 0.11 4.27 3.89
C ILE A 17 -0.40 3.39 2.75
N ASP A 18 -1.14 2.34 3.09
CA ASP A 18 -1.73 1.41 2.11
C ASP A 18 -2.64 2.14 1.13
N THR A 19 -3.59 2.91 1.67
CA THR A 19 -4.56 3.70 0.90
C THR A 19 -3.87 4.65 -0.06
N TYR A 20 -2.86 5.37 0.43
CA TYR A 20 -2.08 6.30 -0.37
C TYR A 20 -1.41 5.59 -1.55
N LEU A 21 -0.77 4.44 -1.31
CA LEU A 21 -0.06 3.71 -2.35
C LEU A 21 -1.00 3.06 -3.38
N HIS A 22 -2.19 2.61 -2.97
CA HIS A 22 -3.23 2.22 -3.93
C HIS A 22 -3.59 3.37 -4.86
N TRP A 23 -3.68 4.61 -4.36
CA TRP A 23 -3.95 5.78 -5.21
C TRP A 23 -2.80 6.07 -6.17
N VAL A 24 -1.57 6.00 -5.70
CA VAL A 24 -0.37 6.18 -6.53
C VAL A 24 -0.35 5.17 -7.69
N VAL A 25 -0.53 3.87 -7.41
CA VAL A 25 -0.56 2.83 -8.45
C VAL A 25 -1.77 3.00 -9.37
N HIS A 26 -2.94 3.35 -8.80
CA HIS A 26 -4.15 3.58 -9.58
C HIS A 26 -4.04 4.77 -10.52
N ARG A 27 -3.17 5.76 -10.27
CA ARG A 27 -3.03 6.97 -11.10
C ARG A 27 -2.06 6.84 -12.26
N VAL A 28 -1.31 5.74 -12.37
CA VAL A 28 -0.35 5.52 -13.46
C VAL A 28 -1.01 5.72 -14.84
N ASP A 29 -0.35 6.45 -15.73
CA ASP A 29 -0.86 6.70 -17.08
C ASP A 29 -0.71 5.46 -17.98
N LEU A 30 -1.83 4.80 -18.27
CA LEU A 30 -1.88 3.60 -19.14
C LEU A 30 -1.77 3.93 -20.64
N GLY A 31 -1.75 5.21 -21.01
CA GLY A 31 -1.51 5.67 -22.37
C GLY A 31 -0.02 5.80 -22.73
N LYS A 32 0.87 5.73 -21.73
CA LYS A 32 2.32 5.81 -21.89
C LYS A 32 2.97 4.42 -21.75
N PRO A 33 4.25 4.27 -22.14
CA PRO A 33 4.99 3.05 -21.86
C PRO A 33 4.94 2.70 -20.37
N LEU A 34 4.37 1.52 -20.06
CA LEU A 34 4.13 1.11 -18.69
C LEU A 34 5.45 0.90 -17.92
N PRO A 35 5.51 1.27 -16.62
CA PRO A 35 6.62 0.92 -15.74
C PRO A 35 6.96 -0.57 -15.76
N LYS A 36 8.24 -0.90 -15.57
CA LYS A 36 8.76 -2.28 -15.71
C LYS A 36 7.99 -3.29 -14.86
N ASP A 37 7.64 -2.94 -13.62
CA ASP A 37 6.98 -3.88 -12.73
C ASP A 37 5.46 -3.89 -12.93
N LEU A 38 4.86 -2.79 -13.40
CA LEU A 38 3.46 -2.79 -13.83
C LEU A 38 3.23 -3.69 -15.06
N ARG A 39 4.20 -3.78 -15.99
CA ARG A 39 4.13 -4.66 -17.17
C ARG A 39 4.09 -6.15 -16.82
N LYS A 40 4.56 -6.53 -15.64
CA LYS A 40 4.60 -7.93 -15.18
C LYS A 40 3.34 -8.31 -14.41
N LEU A 41 2.39 -7.38 -14.25
CA LEU A 41 1.18 -7.65 -13.51
C LEU A 41 0.38 -8.74 -14.23
N GLU A 42 0.11 -9.83 -13.53
CA GLU A 42 -0.67 -10.93 -14.05
C GLU A 42 -2.13 -10.49 -14.21
N VAL A 43 -2.69 -10.77 -15.38
CA VAL A 43 -4.08 -10.50 -15.73
C VAL A 43 -4.71 -11.83 -16.16
N SER A 44 -5.95 -12.07 -15.74
CA SER A 44 -6.65 -13.29 -16.12
C SER A 44 -6.88 -13.34 -17.64
N PHE A 45 -6.82 -14.52 -18.23
CA PHE A 45 -7.12 -14.67 -19.66
C PHE A 45 -8.57 -14.28 -19.98
N GLU A 46 -9.48 -14.49 -19.03
CA GLU A 46 -10.87 -14.06 -19.10
C GLU A 46 -11.00 -12.54 -19.25
N ASP A 47 -10.27 -11.75 -18.45
CA ASP A 47 -10.26 -10.29 -18.57
C ASP A 47 -9.79 -9.85 -19.96
N LEU A 48 -8.77 -10.51 -20.52
CA LEU A 48 -8.26 -10.21 -21.87
C LEU A 48 -9.32 -10.46 -22.94
N LEU A 49 -9.99 -11.62 -22.88
CA LEU A 49 -11.08 -11.96 -23.80
C LEU A 49 -12.25 -10.97 -23.69
N ALA A 50 -12.68 -10.67 -22.46
CA ALA A 50 -13.77 -9.74 -22.20
C ALA A 50 -13.48 -8.33 -22.74
N MET A 51 -12.24 -7.82 -22.58
CA MET A 51 -11.83 -6.55 -23.17
C MET A 51 -11.85 -6.56 -24.69
N GLY A 52 -11.36 -7.64 -25.31
CA GLY A 52 -11.34 -7.82 -26.76
C GLY A 52 -12.76 -7.82 -27.33
N GLN A 53 -13.64 -8.63 -26.74
CA GLN A 53 -15.05 -8.74 -27.16
C GLN A 53 -15.78 -7.40 -27.02
N ALA A 54 -15.60 -6.69 -25.89
CA ALA A 54 -16.19 -5.37 -25.69
C ALA A 54 -15.75 -4.35 -26.76
N SER A 55 -14.49 -4.44 -27.23
CA SER A 55 -13.96 -3.58 -28.28
C SER A 55 -14.54 -3.92 -29.66
N VAL A 56 -14.79 -5.21 -29.94
CA VAL A 56 -15.50 -5.67 -31.15
C VAL A 56 -16.96 -5.22 -31.13
N ASP A 57 -17.66 -5.39 -30.02
CA ASP A 57 -19.07 -5.04 -29.88
C ASP A 57 -19.32 -3.53 -29.94
N ALA A 58 -18.41 -2.72 -29.39
CA ALA A 58 -18.45 -1.27 -29.54
C ALA A 58 -18.38 -0.85 -31.01
N ARG A 59 -17.48 -1.46 -31.80
CA ARG A 59 -17.36 -1.21 -33.24
C ARG A 59 -18.61 -1.63 -34.00
N LYS A 60 -19.15 -2.84 -33.74
CA LYS A 60 -20.38 -3.32 -34.37
C LYS A 60 -21.58 -2.41 -34.09
N ALA A 61 -21.67 -1.87 -32.88
CA ALA A 61 -22.74 -0.98 -32.46
C ALA A 61 -22.50 0.51 -32.81
N ASN A 62 -21.43 0.85 -33.56
CA ASN A 62 -21.00 2.21 -33.84
C ASN A 62 -20.90 3.12 -32.60
N ARG A 63 -20.44 2.55 -31.48
CA ARG A 63 -20.22 3.25 -30.20
C ARG A 63 -18.75 3.58 -30.00
N ARG A 64 -18.48 4.71 -29.34
CA ARG A 64 -17.12 5.10 -28.97
C ARG A 64 -16.52 4.08 -27.98
N ASP A 65 -15.45 3.43 -28.40
CA ASP A 65 -14.74 2.48 -27.56
C ASP A 65 -13.91 3.17 -26.46
N ARG A 66 -13.75 2.50 -25.31
CA ARG A 66 -13.04 2.98 -24.12
C ARG A 66 -12.10 1.91 -23.53
N PRO A 67 -11.09 1.44 -24.28
CA PRO A 67 -10.21 0.36 -23.84
C PRO A 67 -9.40 0.72 -22.58
N GLN A 68 -8.96 1.98 -22.47
CA GLN A 68 -8.19 2.45 -21.32
C GLN A 68 -9.00 2.42 -20.01
N VAL A 69 -10.30 2.71 -20.07
CA VAL A 69 -11.20 2.61 -18.90
C VAL A 69 -11.33 1.15 -18.45
N ARG A 70 -11.45 0.21 -19.40
CA ARG A 70 -11.50 -1.22 -19.08
C ARG A 70 -10.19 -1.72 -18.47
N ALA A 71 -9.04 -1.35 -19.06
CA ALA A 71 -7.72 -1.68 -18.52
C ALA A 71 -7.53 -1.10 -17.09
N ARG A 72 -8.00 0.12 -16.85
CA ARG A 72 -8.01 0.73 -15.51
C ARG A 72 -8.85 -0.08 -14.51
N ASN A 73 -10.02 -0.57 -14.92
CA ASN A 73 -10.87 -1.39 -14.04
C ASN A 73 -10.22 -2.74 -13.72
N VAL A 74 -9.57 -3.37 -14.69
CA VAL A 74 -8.80 -4.61 -14.47
C VAL A 74 -7.64 -4.37 -13.51
N LEU A 75 -6.85 -3.31 -13.73
CA LEU A 75 -5.79 -2.90 -12.81
C LEU A 75 -6.34 -2.68 -11.40
N HIS A 76 -7.42 -1.93 -11.26
CA HIS A 76 -8.02 -1.63 -9.96
C HIS A 76 -8.43 -2.91 -9.22
N ARG A 77 -9.15 -3.82 -9.89
CA ARG A 77 -9.51 -5.12 -9.30
C ARG A 77 -8.29 -5.91 -8.83
N ARG A 78 -7.22 -5.91 -9.63
CA ARG A 78 -6.00 -6.66 -9.30
C ARG A 78 -5.25 -6.06 -8.11
N ILE A 79 -5.14 -4.73 -8.03
CA ILE A 79 -4.40 -4.09 -6.94
C ILE A 79 -5.19 -4.01 -5.63
N LEU A 80 -6.52 -4.13 -5.67
CA LEU A 80 -7.36 -4.18 -4.46
C LEU A 80 -7.00 -5.34 -3.52
N THR A 81 -6.43 -6.42 -4.04
CA THR A 81 -5.99 -7.57 -3.24
C THR A 81 -4.57 -7.42 -2.69
N ASP A 82 -3.82 -6.41 -3.14
CA ASP A 82 -2.46 -6.18 -2.70
C ASP A 82 -2.41 -5.34 -1.42
N THR A 83 -1.39 -5.56 -0.59
CA THR A 83 -1.13 -4.76 0.62
C THR A 83 0.28 -4.17 0.55
N TYR A 84 0.37 -2.86 0.73
CA TYR A 84 1.56 -2.05 0.54
C TYR A 84 2.10 -1.45 1.85
N GLN A 85 1.83 -2.10 2.98
CA GLN A 85 2.20 -1.61 4.31
C GLN A 85 3.61 -2.00 4.78
N SER A 86 4.18 -3.05 4.19
CA SER A 86 5.56 -3.47 4.47
C SER A 86 6.54 -2.74 3.56
N SER A 87 7.82 -2.70 3.93
CA SER A 87 8.89 -2.19 3.05
C SER A 87 8.84 -2.80 1.65
N ARG A 88 8.72 -4.13 1.53
CA ARG A 88 8.57 -4.80 0.23
C ARG A 88 7.31 -4.34 -0.52
N GLY A 89 6.20 -4.17 0.19
CA GLY A 89 4.94 -3.69 -0.39
C GLY A 89 5.06 -2.28 -0.94
N VAL A 90 5.62 -1.36 -0.14
CA VAL A 90 5.89 0.02 -0.56
C VAL A 90 6.79 0.07 -1.79
N GLU A 91 7.89 -0.67 -1.80
CA GLU A 91 8.78 -0.73 -2.96
C GLU A 91 8.04 -1.24 -4.20
N THR A 92 7.23 -2.29 -4.04
CA THR A 92 6.45 -2.87 -5.15
C THR A 92 5.50 -1.83 -5.75
N ALA A 93 4.71 -1.15 -4.93
CA ALA A 93 3.79 -0.10 -5.37
C ALA A 93 4.52 1.04 -6.09
N LEU A 94 5.60 1.56 -5.49
CA LEU A 94 6.37 2.66 -6.07
C LEU A 94 7.01 2.29 -7.40
N ARG A 95 7.50 1.06 -7.54
CA ARG A 95 8.05 0.56 -8.81
C ARG A 95 6.98 0.34 -9.87
N MET A 96 5.76 -0.08 -9.48
CA MET A 96 4.61 -0.09 -10.38
C MET A 96 4.21 1.32 -10.82
N ALA A 97 4.47 2.33 -9.98
CA ALA A 97 4.29 3.73 -10.31
C ALA A 97 5.45 4.35 -11.13
N GLY A 98 6.54 3.61 -11.33
CA GLY A 98 7.69 4.06 -12.12
C GLY A 98 8.84 4.69 -11.33
N VAL A 99 8.72 4.77 -10.00
CA VAL A 99 9.78 5.27 -9.11
C VAL A 99 10.91 4.25 -9.02
N ARG A 100 12.15 4.71 -9.16
CA ARG A 100 13.38 3.91 -9.03
C ARG A 100 14.16 4.34 -7.79
N ASP A 101 14.94 3.44 -7.18
CA ASP A 101 15.70 3.74 -5.95
C ASP A 101 14.85 4.44 -4.87
N CYS A 102 13.62 3.97 -4.65
CA CYS A 102 12.65 4.64 -3.76
C CYS A 102 13.22 4.85 -2.35
N TRP A 103 13.84 3.82 -1.78
CA TRP A 103 14.46 3.93 -0.45
C TRP A 103 15.61 4.93 -0.41
N GLY A 104 16.34 5.12 -1.51
CA GLY A 104 17.43 6.11 -1.56
C GLY A 104 16.92 7.52 -1.59
N GLN A 105 15.86 7.74 -2.34
CA GLN A 105 15.16 9.01 -2.34
C GLN A 105 14.54 9.29 -0.97
N LEU A 106 13.80 8.35 -0.39
CA LEU A 106 13.18 8.50 0.94
C LEU A 106 14.21 8.74 2.05
N SER A 107 15.32 8.01 2.03
CA SER A 107 16.41 8.18 3.00
C SER A 107 17.00 9.59 2.97
N ARG A 108 17.20 10.17 1.78
CA ARG A 108 17.65 11.55 1.64
C ARG A 108 16.59 12.55 2.11
N THR A 109 15.33 12.33 1.76
CA THR A 109 14.22 13.24 2.12
C THR A 109 13.97 13.27 3.63
N LEU A 110 14.04 12.12 4.30
CA LEU A 110 13.79 11.99 5.74
C LEU A 110 15.06 12.12 6.60
N SER A 111 16.23 12.22 5.96
CA SER A 111 17.54 12.22 6.65
C SER A 111 17.72 11.01 7.59
N GLU A 112 17.19 9.86 7.20
CA GLU A 112 17.23 8.62 7.96
C GLU A 112 17.88 7.51 7.11
N PRO A 113 18.73 6.65 7.67
CA PRO A 113 19.33 5.55 6.91
C PRO A 113 18.26 4.65 6.27
N LYS A 114 18.54 4.17 5.04
CA LYS A 114 17.63 3.28 4.30
C LYS A 114 17.13 2.10 5.13
N GLN A 115 18.05 1.43 5.82
CA GLN A 115 17.75 0.22 6.57
C GLN A 115 16.83 0.53 7.76
N ASP A 116 17.14 1.59 8.50
CA ASP A 116 16.35 2.04 9.65
C ASP A 116 14.91 2.40 9.23
N LEU A 117 14.73 3.11 8.11
CA LEU A 117 13.40 3.42 7.55
C LEU A 117 12.60 2.15 7.23
N MET A 118 13.25 1.18 6.60
CA MET A 118 12.61 -0.09 6.22
C MET A 118 12.22 -0.90 7.45
N ASP A 119 13.09 -0.96 8.45
CA ASP A 119 12.87 -1.69 9.69
C ASP A 119 11.79 -1.02 10.55
N HIS A 120 11.77 0.30 10.61
CA HIS A 120 10.72 1.07 11.29
C HIS A 120 9.35 0.81 10.64
N LEU A 121 9.25 0.91 9.31
CA LEU A 121 8.01 0.60 8.60
C LEU A 121 7.54 -0.84 8.83
N ASN A 122 8.46 -1.81 8.77
CA ASN A 122 8.15 -3.21 9.02
C ASN A 122 7.64 -3.43 10.46
N MET A 123 8.25 -2.76 11.45
CA MET A 123 7.77 -2.78 12.83
C MET A 123 6.34 -2.24 12.94
N LEU A 124 6.03 -1.11 12.29
CA LEU A 124 4.68 -0.54 12.28
C LEU A 124 3.65 -1.52 11.68
N SER A 125 3.99 -2.13 10.54
CA SER A 125 3.14 -3.11 9.86
C SER A 125 2.92 -4.37 10.72
N GLN A 126 3.97 -4.90 11.34
CA GLN A 126 3.87 -6.04 12.25
C GLN A 126 3.00 -5.74 13.46
N ARG A 127 3.18 -4.56 14.06
CA ARG A 127 2.34 -4.11 15.19
C ARG A 127 0.87 -3.99 14.78
N ARG A 128 0.57 -3.41 13.61
CA ARG A 128 -0.79 -3.33 13.06
C ARG A 128 -1.39 -4.72 12.89
N ASN A 129 -0.64 -5.68 12.36
CA ASN A 129 -1.13 -7.06 12.20
C ASN A 129 -1.41 -7.72 13.55
N SER A 130 -0.54 -7.51 14.54
CA SER A 130 -0.77 -7.99 15.91
C SER A 130 -2.06 -7.40 16.48
N ILE A 131 -2.29 -6.09 16.31
CA ILE A 131 -3.52 -5.40 16.77
C ILE A 131 -4.77 -5.96 16.09
N VAL A 132 -4.77 -6.04 14.76
CA VAL A 132 -5.99 -6.35 13.97
C VAL A 132 -6.31 -7.84 13.96
N HIS A 133 -5.30 -8.72 13.94
CA HIS A 133 -5.50 -10.16 13.77
C HIS A 133 -5.26 -10.98 15.03
N GLU A 134 -4.37 -10.52 15.93
CA GLU A 134 -3.98 -11.27 17.14
C GLU A 134 -4.52 -10.64 18.42
N GLY A 135 -5.36 -9.60 18.31
CA GLY A 135 -5.89 -8.86 19.46
C GLY A 135 -4.82 -8.16 20.29
N ASP A 136 -3.63 -7.94 19.74
CA ASP A 136 -2.47 -7.36 20.41
C ASP A 136 -1.99 -8.11 21.68
N ILE A 137 -2.19 -9.42 21.70
CA ILE A 137 -1.86 -10.26 22.86
C ILE A 137 -0.34 -10.50 22.95
N LYS A 138 0.23 -10.36 24.15
CA LYS A 138 1.62 -10.75 24.44
C LYS A 138 1.76 -12.27 24.28
N ARG A 139 2.58 -12.71 23.33
CA ARG A 139 2.91 -14.13 23.15
C ARG A 139 3.69 -14.64 24.36
N MET A 140 3.14 -15.63 25.07
CA MET A 140 3.75 -16.27 26.23
C MET A 140 3.65 -17.79 26.09
N SER A 141 4.73 -18.52 26.45
CA SER A 141 4.80 -19.98 26.33
C SER A 141 3.74 -20.72 27.17
N ARG A 142 3.28 -20.17 28.29
CA ARG A 142 2.24 -20.72 29.18
C ARG A 142 1.51 -19.61 29.98
N PRO A 143 0.54 -18.90 29.41
CA PRO A 143 -0.11 -17.80 30.12
C PRO A 143 -1.14 -18.31 31.13
N ARG A 144 -1.02 -17.90 32.40
CA ARG A 144 -2.08 -18.05 33.42
C ARG A 144 -3.22 -17.03 33.23
N ALA A 145 -2.96 -15.94 32.50
CA ALA A 145 -3.92 -14.91 32.15
C ALA A 145 -3.51 -14.22 30.84
N LEU A 146 -4.49 -13.76 30.06
CA LEU A 146 -4.25 -12.97 28.85
C LEU A 146 -3.66 -11.60 29.22
N LYS A 147 -2.55 -11.24 28.60
CA LYS A 147 -1.92 -9.92 28.72
C LYS A 147 -1.78 -9.30 27.34
N HIS A 148 -2.12 -8.03 27.23
CA HIS A 148 -1.95 -7.27 26.00
C HIS A 148 -0.59 -6.59 25.98
N GLN A 149 -0.08 -6.25 24.79
CA GLN A 149 1.05 -5.35 24.68
C GLN A 149 0.63 -3.95 25.17
N GLU A 150 1.51 -3.31 25.94
CA GLU A 150 1.25 -1.95 26.44
C GLU A 150 1.43 -0.97 25.29
N LEU A 151 0.67 0.13 25.34
CA LEU A 151 0.70 1.16 24.29
C LEU A 151 0.55 2.53 24.95
N ASP A 152 1.64 3.27 24.98
CA ASP A 152 1.66 4.61 25.52
C ASP A 152 1.14 5.65 24.53
N ALA A 153 0.53 6.72 25.04
CA ALA A 153 -0.02 7.79 24.20
C ALA A 153 1.09 8.56 23.45
N ALA A 154 2.21 8.86 24.11
CA ALA A 154 3.30 9.59 23.50
C ALA A 154 3.99 8.75 22.42
N GLU A 155 4.10 7.44 22.65
CA GLU A 155 4.60 6.50 21.63
C GLU A 155 3.71 6.48 20.39
N VAL A 156 2.39 6.32 20.55
CA VAL A 156 1.46 6.34 19.40
C VAL A 156 1.53 7.65 18.65
N LEU A 157 1.56 8.79 19.36
CA LEU A 157 1.66 10.10 18.72
C LEU A 157 2.95 10.21 17.89
N LYS A 158 4.09 9.80 18.46
CA LYS A 158 5.38 9.75 17.75
C LYS A 158 5.30 8.92 16.48
N GLN A 159 4.63 7.76 16.52
CA GLN A 159 4.48 6.94 15.32
C GLN A 159 3.58 7.57 14.27
N LEU A 160 2.49 8.22 14.67
CA LEU A 160 1.60 8.91 13.73
C LEU A 160 2.30 10.11 13.08
N ASP A 161 3.11 10.85 13.83
CA ASP A 161 3.93 11.94 13.30
C ASP A 161 4.98 11.43 12.30
N TRP A 162 5.61 10.28 12.59
CA TRP A 162 6.53 9.62 11.66
C TRP A 162 5.79 9.18 10.39
N ILE A 163 4.62 8.53 10.50
CA ILE A 163 3.80 8.11 9.36
C ILE A 163 3.40 9.31 8.50
N ARG A 164 3.00 10.42 9.11
CA ARG A 164 2.67 11.66 8.39
C ARG A 164 3.87 12.18 7.60
N SER A 165 5.05 12.18 8.21
CA SER A 165 6.30 12.61 7.57
C SER A 165 6.68 11.67 6.41
N PHE A 166 6.52 10.37 6.62
CA PHE A 166 6.75 9.34 5.60
C PHE A 166 5.80 9.49 4.41
N LEU A 167 4.50 9.71 4.64
CA LEU A 167 3.51 10.00 3.59
C LEU A 167 3.85 11.29 2.82
N GLY A 168 4.29 12.34 3.51
CA GLY A 168 4.76 13.57 2.87
C GLY A 168 5.96 13.34 1.96
N ALA A 169 6.91 12.50 2.39
CA ALA A 169 8.04 12.10 1.56
C ALA A 169 7.61 11.25 0.35
N LEU A 170 6.68 10.29 0.53
CA LEU A 170 6.12 9.51 -0.57
C LEU A 170 5.43 10.40 -1.61
N ASP A 171 4.73 11.45 -1.17
CA ASP A 171 4.09 12.41 -2.08
C ASP A 171 5.10 13.19 -2.91
N ALA A 172 6.16 13.69 -2.29
CA ALA A 172 7.24 14.36 -3.02
C ALA A 172 7.91 13.46 -4.08
N LEU A 173 7.86 12.13 -3.92
CA LEU A 173 8.43 11.15 -4.86
C LEU A 173 7.50 10.77 -6.02
N THR A 174 6.20 11.04 -5.90
CA THR A 174 5.16 10.48 -6.79
C THR A 174 4.31 11.54 -7.51
N GLN A 175 4.61 12.82 -7.31
CA GLN A 175 4.16 13.92 -8.19
C GLN A 175 4.90 13.90 -9.53
#